data_AF-A0A7Y3AYG0-F1
#
_entry.id   AF-A0A7Y3AYG0-F1
#
_cell.length_a   1.000
_cell.length_b   1.000
_cell.length_c   1.000
_cell.angle_alpha   90.00
_cell.angle_beta   90.00
_cell.angle_gamma   90.00
#
_symmetry.space_group_name_H-M   'P 1'
#
loop_
_entity.id
_entity.type
_entity.pdbx_description
1 polymer ?
#
loop_
_entity_poly.entity_id
_entity_poly.type
_entity_poly.pdbx_seq_one_letter_code
_entity_poly.pdbx_strand_id
1 'polypeptide(L)'
;MADTKHMACAQTDIANAPGQLNESLLWSEIEFWQEMIETRCDDLPGPTVERMQFALALAKRRLAEIRDPARHDQPDGVVTNPQTRSAQP
;
A
#
# COMPACT_ATOMS: atom_id res chain seq x y z
N MET A 1 34.57 -22.30 -33.36
CA MET A 1 33.50 -22.77 -32.46
C MET A 1 33.47 -21.81 -31.28
N ALA A 2 32.59 -20.80 -31.32
CA ALA A 2 32.50 -19.77 -30.27
C ALA A 2 31.34 -20.14 -29.34
N ASP A 3 31.68 -20.57 -28.13
CA ASP A 3 30.75 -20.96 -27.07
C ASP A 3 30.50 -19.75 -26.17
N THR A 4 29.43 -19.01 -26.46
CA THR A 4 28.97 -17.86 -25.66
C THR A 4 28.28 -18.38 -24.41
N LYS A 5 29.04 -18.58 -23.33
CA LYS A 5 28.48 -18.97 -22.02
C LYS A 5 27.88 -17.77 -21.30
N HIS A 6 26.55 -17.80 -21.22
CA HIS A 6 25.70 -17.37 -20.11
C HIS A 6 26.01 -16.03 -19.43
N MET A 7 25.44 -14.95 -19.98
CA MET A 7 24.93 -13.87 -19.12
C MET A 7 23.62 -14.35 -18.49
N ALA A 8 23.70 -14.95 -17.30
CA ALA A 8 22.55 -15.04 -16.42
C ALA A 8 22.38 -13.68 -15.72
N CYS A 9 21.85 -12.70 -16.44
CA CYS A 9 21.12 -11.64 -15.75
C CYS A 9 19.94 -12.33 -15.07
N ALA A 10 19.92 -12.33 -13.74
CA ALA A 10 18.71 -12.59 -12.98
C ALA A 10 17.72 -11.50 -13.37
N GLN A 11 17.01 -11.72 -14.48
CA GLN A 11 15.87 -10.93 -14.87
C GLN A 11 14.78 -11.34 -13.90
N THR A 12 14.68 -10.63 -12.78
CA THR A 12 13.51 -10.71 -11.92
C THR A 12 12.36 -10.25 -12.80
N ASP A 13 11.65 -11.22 -13.35
CA ASP A 13 10.37 -11.06 -14.03
C ASP A 13 9.39 -10.58 -12.95
N ILE A 14 9.45 -9.29 -12.65
CA ILE A 14 8.39 -8.60 -11.94
C ILE A 14 7.31 -8.47 -13.02
N ALA A 15 6.51 -9.53 -13.15
CA ALA A 15 5.22 -9.48 -13.81
C ALA A 15 4.41 -8.38 -13.11
N ASN A 16 4.59 -7.16 -13.59
CA ASN A 16 3.91 -5.96 -13.15
C ASN A 16 2.48 -6.05 -13.69
N ALA A 17 1.67 -6.88 -13.06
CA ALA A 17 0.23 -6.82 -13.23
C ALA A 17 -0.22 -5.47 -12.68
N PRO A 18 -0.78 -4.57 -13.50
CA PRO A 18 -1.25 -3.27 -13.04
C PRO A 18 -2.34 -3.51 -11.98
N GLY A 19 -2.03 -3.19 -10.73
CA GLY A 19 -2.96 -3.32 -9.60
C GLY A 19 -2.59 -4.36 -8.54
N GLN A 20 -1.51 -5.13 -8.69
CA GLN A 20 -1.04 -5.99 -7.61
C GLN A 20 -0.18 -5.17 -6.64
N LEU A 21 -0.74 -4.83 -5.48
CA LEU A 21 0.01 -4.25 -4.36
C LEU A 21 1.07 -5.26 -3.92
N ASN A 22 2.33 -5.02 -4.29
CA ASN A 22 3.45 -5.85 -3.86
C ASN A 22 3.97 -5.39 -2.51
N GLU A 23 3.97 -6.30 -1.54
CA GLU A 23 4.50 -6.06 -0.18
C GLU A 23 5.92 -5.46 -0.24
N SER A 24 6.79 -6.02 -1.09
CA SER A 24 8.18 -5.55 -1.25
C SER A 24 8.27 -4.12 -1.79
N LEU A 25 7.39 -3.73 -2.72
CA LEU A 25 7.36 -2.36 -3.23
C LEU A 25 6.92 -1.37 -2.15
N LEU A 26 5.94 -1.74 -1.32
CA LEU A 26 5.50 -0.91 -0.20
C LEU A 26 6.59 -0.76 0.87
N TRP A 27 7.37 -1.81 1.12
CA TRP A 27 8.56 -1.70 1.99
C TRP A 27 9.57 -0.70 1.47
N SER A 28 9.95 -0.79 0.18
CA SER A 28 10.88 0.16 -0.43
C SER A 28 10.34 1.59 -0.42
N GLU A 29 9.05 1.78 -0.66
CA GLU A 29 8.39 3.09 -0.60
C GLU A 29 8.43 3.68 0.83
N ILE A 30 8.21 2.85 1.86
CA ILE A 30 8.32 3.25 3.27
C ILE A 30 9.74 3.69 3.59
N GLU A 31 10.75 2.90 3.22
CA GLU A 31 12.16 3.24 3.45
C GLU A 31 12.54 4.54 2.75
N PHE A 32 12.12 4.71 1.48
CA PHE A 32 12.35 5.92 0.72
C PHE A 32 11.79 7.18 1.41
N TRP A 33 10.53 7.14 1.86
CA TRP A 33 9.94 8.31 2.52
C TRP A 33 10.56 8.57 3.90
N GLN A 34 10.95 7.53 4.65
CA GLN A 34 11.66 7.70 5.92
C GLN A 34 13.01 8.40 5.70
N GLU A 35 13.81 7.92 4.75
CA GLU A 35 15.10 8.51 4.43
C GLU A 35 14.95 9.96 3.94
N MET A 36 13.98 10.23 3.06
CA MET A 36 13.73 11.59 2.55
C MET A 36 13.32 12.57 3.66
N ILE A 37 12.49 12.15 4.60
CA ILE A 37 12.08 12.99 5.73
C ILE A 37 13.28 13.20 6.67
N GLU A 38 14.03 12.16 7.01
CA GLU A 38 15.17 12.26 7.92
C GLU A 38 16.31 13.12 7.35
N THR A 39 16.53 13.08 6.03
CA THR A 39 17.67 13.74 5.39
C THR A 39 17.36 15.13 4.84
N ARG A 40 16.10 15.44 4.51
CA ARG A 40 15.75 16.68 3.78
C ARG A 40 14.61 17.49 4.39
N CYS A 41 14.02 17.08 5.51
CA CYS A 41 12.88 17.79 6.10
C CYS A 41 13.19 19.27 6.40
N ASP A 42 14.42 19.58 6.83
CA ASP A 42 14.82 20.96 7.18
C ASP A 42 14.96 21.89 5.95
N ASP A 43 15.21 21.32 4.77
CA ASP A 43 15.37 22.07 3.50
C ASP A 43 14.06 22.22 2.72
N LEU A 44 12.98 21.60 3.20
CA LEU A 44 11.70 21.54 2.51
C LEU A 44 10.65 22.41 3.22
N PRO A 45 9.76 23.06 2.46
CA PRO A 45 8.67 23.82 3.07
C PRO A 45 7.73 22.87 3.81
N GLY A 46 7.18 23.31 4.96
CA GLY A 46 6.31 22.51 5.82
C GLY A 46 5.21 21.72 5.10
N PRO A 47 4.46 22.32 4.14
CA PRO A 47 3.44 21.59 3.38
C PRO A 47 3.97 20.42 2.53
N THR A 48 5.23 20.48 2.11
CA THR A 48 5.89 19.37 1.41
C THR A 48 6.22 18.24 2.38
N VAL A 49 6.71 18.57 3.57
CA VAL A 49 6.97 17.59 4.63
C VAL A 49 5.67 16.89 5.05
N GLU A 50 4.56 17.63 5.20
CA GLU A 50 3.25 17.04 5.52
C GLU A 50 2.79 16.04 4.46
N ARG A 51 3.01 16.34 3.16
CA ARG A 51 2.70 15.41 2.07
C ARG A 51 3.58 14.16 2.10
N MET A 52 4.86 14.30 2.43
CA MET A 52 5.77 13.16 2.57
C MET A 52 5.35 12.27 3.74
N GLN A 53 5.00 12.87 4.89
CA GLN A 53 4.47 12.14 6.04
C GLN A 53 3.15 11.42 5.71
N PHE A 54 2.28 12.07 4.94
CA PHE A 54 1.04 11.45 4.46
C PHE A 54 1.31 10.25 3.53
N ALA A 55 2.24 10.38 2.58
CA ALA A 55 2.63 9.30 1.69
C ALA A 55 3.20 8.10 2.47
N LEU A 56 4.07 8.37 3.45
CA LEU A 56 4.61 7.36 4.37
C LEU A 56 3.50 6.65 5.17
N ALA A 57 2.55 7.39 5.73
CA ALA A 57 1.43 6.84 6.48
C ALA A 57 0.52 5.97 5.60
N LEU A 58 0.26 6.41 4.36
CA LEU A 58 -0.52 5.66 3.39
C LEU A 58 0.17 4.33 3.03
N ALA A 59 1.47 4.34 2.75
CA ALA A 59 2.23 3.13 2.42
C ALA A 59 2.21 2.12 3.59
N LYS A 60 2.42 2.57 4.83
CA LYS A 60 2.31 1.73 6.04
C LYS A 60 0.92 1.12 6.21
N ARG A 61 -0.14 1.90 5.95
CA ARG A 61 -1.51 1.41 6.01
C ARG A 61 -1.77 0.32 4.96
N ARG A 62 -1.36 0.54 3.71
CA ARG A 62 -1.50 -0.47 2.64
C ARG A 62 -0.74 -1.75 2.97
N LEU A 63 0.46 -1.62 3.55
CA LEU A 63 1.24 -2.76 4.00
C LEU A 63 0.53 -3.56 5.10
N ALA A 64 -0.11 -2.87 6.05
CA ALA A 64 -0.92 -3.51 7.08
C ALA A 64 -2.16 -4.22 6.50
N GLU A 65 -2.83 -3.62 5.51
CA GLU A 65 -3.99 -4.22 4.82
C GLU A 65 -3.62 -5.53 4.09
N ILE A 66 -2.41 -5.65 3.56
CA ILE A 66 -1.90 -6.89 2.93
C ILE A 66 -1.59 -7.95 3.98
N ARG A 67 -0.99 -7.54 5.10
CA ARG A 67 -0.53 -8.45 6.16
C ARG A 67 -1.65 -8.94 7.07
N ASP A 68 -2.72 -8.15 7.21
CA ASP A 68 -3.89 -8.47 8.03
C ASP A 68 -5.17 -8.26 7.21
N PRO A 69 -5.54 -9.22 6.34
CA PRO A 69 -6.79 -9.14 5.59
C PRO A 69 -8.04 -9.24 6.48
N ALA A 70 -7.89 -9.72 7.72
CA ALA A 70 -8.98 -10.01 8.65
C ALA A 70 -9.67 -8.77 9.25
N ARG A 71 -9.13 -7.56 9.05
CA ARG A 71 -9.72 -6.31 9.54
C ARG A 71 -10.60 -5.56 8.53
N HIS A 72 -10.73 -6.05 7.30
CA HIS A 72 -11.56 -5.42 6.27
C HIS A 72 -12.95 -6.08 6.06
N ASP A 73 -13.32 -7.04 6.92
CA ASP A 73 -14.69 -7.58 7.03
C ASP A 73 -15.38 -6.98 8.27
N GLN A 74 -15.54 -5.66 8.31
CA GLN A 74 -16.57 -5.08 9.16
C GLN A 74 -17.49 -4.26 8.26
N PRO A 75 -18.67 -4.78 7.90
CA PRO A 75 -19.69 -3.96 7.28
C PRO A 75 -20.11 -2.89 8.29
N ASP A 76 -19.59 -1.68 8.11
CA ASP A 76 -20.14 -0.44 8.66
C ASP A 76 -21.54 -0.26 8.03
N GLY A 77 -22.55 -0.87 8.63
CA GLY A 77 -23.90 -0.85 8.06
C GLY A 77 -24.81 -2.00 8.45
N VAL A 78 -24.98 -2.27 9.74
CA VAL A 78 -26.32 -2.64 10.21
C VAL A 78 -26.97 -1.37 10.75
N VAL A 79 -27.42 -0.51 9.83
CA VAL A 79 -28.49 0.41 10.17
C VAL A 79 -29.66 -0.49 10.56
N THR A 80 -30.01 -0.49 11.84
CA THR A 80 -31.23 -1.11 12.34
C THR A 80 -32.39 -0.36 11.68
N ASN A 81 -32.96 -0.92 10.62
CA ASN A 81 -34.10 -0.34 9.93
C ASN A 81 -35.37 -0.58 10.77
N PRO A 82 -36.08 0.45 11.28
CA PRO A 82 -37.33 0.27 12.00
C PRO A 82 -38.53 0.54 11.07
N GLN A 83 -38.84 -0.41 10.17
CA GLN A 83 -40.05 -0.39 9.33
C GLN A 83 -40.15 -1.79 8.69
N THR A 84 -41.24 -2.57 8.76
CA THR A 84 -42.66 -2.24 8.73
C THR A 84 -43.40 -3.52 9.16
N ARG A 85 -44.08 -3.55 10.32
CA ARG A 85 -45.03 -4.64 10.63
C ARG A 85 -46.44 -4.07 10.58
N SER A 86 -46.93 -3.90 9.36
CA SER A 86 -48.35 -3.70 9.05
C SER A 86 -48.84 -4.86 8.19
N ALA A 87 -50.01 -5.38 8.57
CA ALA A 87 -50.90 -6.35 7.90
C ALA A 87 -50.45 -7.84 7.91
N GLN A 88 -51.05 -8.71 8.74
CA GLN A 88 -52.32 -9.46 8.57
C GLN A 88 -52.15 -10.76 7.74
N PRO A 89 -52.92 -11.84 7.98
CA PRO A 89 -54.39 -11.91 8.11
C PRO A 89 -54.96 -11.87 9.53
#